data_AF-A0A944HA72-F1
#
_entry.id   AF-A0A944HA72-F1
#
_cell.length_a   1.000
_cell.length_b   1.000
_cell.length_c   1.000
_cell.angle_alpha   90.00
_cell.angle_beta   90.00
_cell.angle_gamma   90.00
#
_symmetry.space_group_name_H-M   'P 1'
#
loop_
_entity.id
_entity.type
_entity.pdbx_description
1 polymer ?
#
loop_
_entity_poly.entity_id
_entity_poly.type
_entity_poly.pdbx_seq_one_letter_code
_entity_poly.pdbx_strand_id
1 'polypeptide(L)'
;MKEQQEFLVLRYSLVEEPQRAIGASPLPSRKGNAILPALERDREFVLNGVRYSFVGFSSVAPTTDFIFPENRFLVGKAAKLKLAHMGTKVPGDIVETHTDDWIPVLTIIDLEEQYIFVKKDWRFGTPEQTMRALQSGLREPVLAKYNHRIFVEGTSSKEHFWRIVSEHRRFYRLELNLISPNILETNLRAREALAALKETLIISFAYRPTGGSV
;
A
#
# COMPACT_ATOMS: atom_id res chain seq x y z
N MET A 1 15.59 13.26 -21.49
CA MET A 1 14.52 12.25 -21.25
C MET A 1 13.99 12.47 -19.85
N LYS A 2 12.68 12.72 -19.67
CA LYS A 2 12.09 12.86 -18.32
C LYS A 2 12.11 11.48 -17.67
N GLU A 3 12.89 11.30 -16.60
CA GLU A 3 12.79 10.12 -15.75
C GLU A 3 11.32 9.92 -15.37
N GLN A 4 10.76 8.77 -15.73
CA GLN A 4 9.42 8.41 -15.30
C GLN A 4 9.48 8.18 -13.79
N GLN A 5 9.04 9.19 -13.04
CA GLN A 5 8.88 9.13 -11.60
C GLN A 5 8.20 7.83 -11.18
N GLU A 6 8.85 7.02 -10.34
CA GLU A 6 8.44 5.65 -9.98
C GLU A 6 7.08 5.63 -9.23
N PHE A 7 6.78 6.69 -8.50
CA PHE A 7 5.55 6.82 -7.71
C PHE A 7 4.55 7.79 -8.33
N LEU A 8 3.27 7.43 -8.22
CA LEU A 8 2.14 8.33 -8.35
C LEU A 8 1.92 8.98 -6.98
N VAL A 9 1.91 10.31 -6.94
CA VAL A 9 1.67 11.08 -5.72
C VAL A 9 0.25 11.61 -5.74
N LEU A 10 -0.51 11.26 -4.72
CA LEU A 10 -1.91 11.62 -4.54
C LEU A 10 -2.07 12.31 -3.19
N ARG A 11 -3.10 13.14 -3.07
CA ARG A 11 -3.54 13.71 -1.80
C ARG A 11 -4.98 13.31 -1.54
N TYR A 12 -5.33 13.07 -0.28
CA TYR A 12 -6.72 12.88 0.09
C TYR A 12 -7.24 14.00 0.98
N SER A 13 -8.52 14.33 0.81
CA SER A 13 -9.24 15.34 1.58
C SER A 13 -10.56 14.77 2.09
N LEU A 14 -11.05 15.34 3.18
CA LEU A 14 -12.28 14.93 3.86
C LEU A 14 -13.26 16.09 3.83
N VAL A 15 -14.50 15.82 3.41
CA VAL A 15 -15.59 16.79 3.36
C VAL A 15 -16.78 16.21 4.11
N GLU A 16 -17.33 16.98 5.05
CA GLU A 16 -18.50 16.58 5.83
C GLU A 16 -19.73 16.48 4.93
N GLU A 17 -20.52 15.42 5.11
CA GLU A 17 -21.79 15.28 4.40
C GLU A 17 -22.94 15.97 5.16
N PRO A 18 -23.79 16.75 4.46
CA PRO A 18 -24.89 17.46 5.10
C PRO A 18 -25.97 16.53 5.66
N GLN A 19 -26.14 15.35 5.06
CA GLN A 19 -27.02 14.32 5.58
C GLN A 19 -26.30 13.57 6.71
N ARG A 20 -26.84 13.61 7.92
CA ARG A 20 -26.23 12.97 9.09
C ARG A 20 -26.51 11.47 9.10
N ALA A 21 -25.44 10.66 9.01
CA ALA A 21 -25.51 9.28 9.43
C ALA A 21 -25.85 9.17 10.92
N ILE A 22 -26.79 8.28 11.26
CA ILE A 22 -27.15 8.00 12.65
C ILE A 22 -25.94 7.31 13.31
N GLY A 23 -25.38 7.91 14.37
CA GLY A 23 -24.26 7.32 15.12
C GLY A 23 -22.86 7.65 14.60
N ALA A 24 -22.71 8.69 13.77
CA ALA A 24 -21.38 9.15 13.33
C ALA A 24 -20.52 9.61 14.51
N SER A 25 -19.26 9.17 14.53
CA SER A 25 -18.24 9.61 15.48
C SER A 25 -17.58 10.91 14.99
N PRO A 26 -17.07 11.76 15.90
CA PRO A 26 -16.26 12.91 15.48
C PRO A 26 -14.99 12.44 14.76
N LEU A 27 -14.48 13.29 13.85
CA LEU A 27 -13.18 13.03 13.22
C LEU A 27 -12.08 12.91 14.29
N PRO A 28 -11.07 12.04 14.06
CA PRO A 28 -9.91 11.98 14.92
C PRO A 28 -9.14 13.31 14.92
N SER A 29 -8.41 13.56 16.01
CA SER A 29 -7.58 14.77 16.17
C SER A 29 -6.61 14.97 15.01
N ARG A 30 -5.97 13.90 14.56
CA ARG A 30 -5.23 13.83 13.29
C ARG A 30 -6.19 13.38 12.19
N LYS A 31 -6.57 14.31 11.30
CA LYS A 31 -7.55 14.04 10.23
C LYS A 31 -7.20 12.83 9.37
N GLY A 32 -5.91 12.61 9.07
CA GLY A 32 -5.49 11.46 8.27
C GLY A 32 -5.83 10.11 8.90
N ASN A 33 -5.93 10.01 10.23
CA ASN A 33 -6.33 8.78 10.90
C ASN A 33 -7.77 8.34 10.58
N ALA A 34 -8.58 9.20 9.94
CA ALA A 34 -9.94 8.85 9.55
C ALA A 34 -9.98 7.69 8.55
N ILE A 35 -8.90 7.42 7.81
CA ILE A 35 -8.86 6.33 6.82
C ILE A 35 -8.54 4.96 7.40
N LEU A 36 -8.04 4.88 8.64
CA LEU A 36 -7.64 3.62 9.27
C LEU A 36 -8.71 2.51 9.21
N PRO A 37 -10.01 2.79 9.44
CA PRO A 37 -11.05 1.78 9.31
C PRO A 37 -11.14 1.13 7.93
N ALA A 38 -10.67 1.81 6.88
CA ALA A 38 -10.64 1.26 5.52
C ALA A 38 -9.44 0.35 5.26
N LEU A 39 -8.37 0.48 6.06
CA LEU A 39 -7.11 -0.24 5.90
C LEU A 39 -7.00 -1.45 6.84
N GLU A 40 -7.86 -1.52 7.85
CA GLU A 40 -7.92 -2.63 8.80
C GLU A 40 -8.42 -3.93 8.12
N ARG A 41 -7.83 -5.06 8.53
CA ARG A 41 -8.29 -6.45 8.23
C ARG A 41 -8.37 -6.80 6.74
N ASP A 42 -7.42 -6.30 5.96
CA ASP A 42 -7.28 -6.62 4.54
C ASP A 42 -8.59 -6.49 3.75
N ARG A 43 -9.27 -5.35 3.90
CA ARG A 43 -10.62 -5.13 3.38
C ARG A 43 -10.66 -5.18 1.85
N GLU A 44 -11.55 -6.04 1.35
CA GLU A 44 -11.93 -6.10 -0.06
C GLU A 44 -13.08 -5.14 -0.41
N PHE A 45 -13.09 -4.67 -1.65
CA PHE A 45 -14.17 -3.85 -2.21
C PHE A 45 -14.27 -4.04 -3.72
N VAL A 46 -15.42 -3.65 -4.28
CA VAL A 46 -15.69 -3.74 -5.72
C VAL A 46 -15.89 -2.36 -6.30
N LEU A 47 -15.24 -2.09 -7.43
CA LEU A 47 -15.43 -0.89 -8.22
C LEU A 47 -15.58 -1.27 -9.69
N ASN A 48 -16.72 -0.91 -10.30
CA ASN A 48 -17.03 -1.20 -11.70
C ASN A 48 -16.85 -2.69 -12.07
N GLY A 49 -17.26 -3.61 -11.19
CA GLY A 49 -17.13 -5.05 -11.40
C GLY A 49 -15.73 -5.62 -11.17
N VAL A 50 -14.73 -4.79 -10.87
CA VAL A 50 -13.37 -5.24 -10.53
C VAL A 50 -13.21 -5.28 -9.01
N ARG A 51 -12.64 -6.38 -8.50
CA ARG A 51 -12.37 -6.55 -7.07
C ARG A 51 -11.00 -5.98 -6.71
N TYR A 52 -10.95 -5.30 -5.59
CA TYR A 52 -9.76 -4.66 -5.03
C TYR A 52 -9.62 -5.03 -3.56
N SER A 53 -8.42 -4.87 -3.02
CA SER A 53 -8.15 -5.02 -1.59
C SER A 53 -7.08 -4.05 -1.12
N PHE A 54 -7.17 -3.59 0.12
CA PHE A 54 -6.02 -3.10 0.86
C PHE A 54 -5.41 -4.29 1.62
N VAL A 55 -4.09 -4.45 1.62
CA VAL A 55 -3.44 -5.63 2.19
C VAL A 55 -2.22 -5.23 3.00
N GLY A 56 -2.16 -5.69 4.25
CA GLY A 56 -0.97 -5.65 5.10
C GLY A 56 -0.49 -4.23 5.43
N PHE A 57 -1.40 -3.27 5.59
CA PHE A 57 -1.01 -1.93 6.03
C PHE A 57 -0.53 -1.94 7.49
N SER A 58 0.69 -1.45 7.71
CA SER A 58 1.31 -1.35 9.03
C SER A 58 2.03 -0.02 9.21
N SER A 59 2.08 0.48 10.44
CA SER A 59 2.86 1.67 10.81
C SER A 59 4.34 1.46 10.58
N VAL A 60 5.01 2.49 10.04
CA VAL A 60 6.46 2.54 9.92
C VAL A 60 7.03 3.18 11.19
N ALA A 61 8.01 2.51 11.79
CA ALA A 61 8.75 3.06 12.93
C ALA A 61 9.84 4.04 12.45
N PRO A 62 10.06 5.16 13.15
CA PRO A 62 11.20 6.03 12.87
C PRO A 62 12.51 5.27 13.10
N THR A 63 13.54 5.64 12.34
CA THR A 63 14.89 5.08 12.48
C THR A 63 15.87 6.15 12.93
N THR A 64 17.09 5.74 13.31
CA THR A 64 18.16 6.68 13.68
C THR A 64 18.48 7.68 12.57
N ASP A 65 18.37 7.23 11.32
CA ASP A 65 18.71 8.05 10.15
C ASP A 65 17.51 8.89 9.66
N PHE A 66 16.28 8.53 10.05
CA PHE A 66 15.05 9.19 9.62
C PHE A 66 14.09 9.34 10.79
N ILE A 67 14.15 10.50 11.43
CA ILE A 67 13.31 10.86 12.57
C ILE A 67 12.03 11.52 12.06
N PHE A 68 10.89 10.88 12.33
CA PHE A 68 9.55 11.41 12.07
C PHE A 68 8.61 10.97 13.20
N PRO A 69 7.44 11.63 13.37
CA PRO A 69 6.49 11.26 14.40
C PRO A 69 6.05 9.80 14.27
N GLU A 70 5.96 9.09 15.39
CA GLU A 70 5.41 7.74 15.41
C GLU A 70 3.99 7.71 14.81
N ASN A 71 3.68 6.61 14.12
CA ASN A 71 2.40 6.40 13.44
C ASN A 71 2.06 7.49 12.40
N ARG A 72 3.06 8.16 11.82
CA ARG A 72 2.84 9.06 10.69
C ARG A 72 2.62 8.29 9.39
N PHE A 73 3.51 7.35 9.09
CA PHE A 73 3.50 6.62 7.83
C PHE A 73 2.91 5.23 7.99
N LEU A 74 2.06 4.83 7.04
CA LEU A 74 1.63 3.46 6.84
C LEU A 74 2.19 2.92 5.53
N VAL A 75 2.61 1.66 5.53
CA VAL A 75 3.05 0.95 4.33
C VAL A 75 2.23 -0.32 4.18
N GLY A 76 1.74 -0.56 2.96
CA GLY A 76 0.99 -1.75 2.60
C GLY A 76 0.87 -1.91 1.09
N LYS A 77 -0.12 -2.69 0.64
CA LYS A 77 -0.39 -2.93 -0.78
C LYS A 77 -1.84 -2.59 -1.10
N ALA A 78 -2.06 -1.86 -2.19
CA ALA A 78 -3.35 -1.86 -2.87
C ALA A 78 -3.30 -2.97 -3.92
N ALA A 79 -4.28 -3.86 -3.92
CA ALA A 79 -4.33 -5.01 -4.82
C ALA A 79 -5.55 -4.95 -5.72
N LYS A 80 -5.40 -5.40 -6.96
CA LYS A 80 -6.47 -5.51 -7.95
C LYS A 80 -6.55 -6.94 -8.44
N LEU A 81 -7.72 -7.55 -8.38
CA LEU A 81 -7.94 -8.86 -8.95
C LEU A 81 -8.09 -8.76 -10.48
N LYS A 82 -7.29 -9.54 -11.19
CA LYS A 82 -7.39 -9.77 -12.62
C LYS A 82 -7.73 -11.25 -12.84
N LEU A 83 -8.74 -11.51 -13.66
CA LEU A 83 -9.01 -12.87 -14.14
C LEU A 83 -7.98 -13.20 -15.21
N ALA A 84 -7.10 -14.16 -14.93
CA ALA A 84 -6.16 -14.68 -15.91
C ALA A 84 -6.83 -15.83 -16.67
N HIS A 85 -6.81 -15.76 -17.99
CA HIS A 85 -7.20 -16.86 -18.86
C HIS A 85 -5.96 -17.74 -19.08
N MET A 86 -6.02 -19.00 -18.65
CA MET A 86 -4.96 -19.98 -18.86
C MET A 86 -5.49 -21.15 -19.66
N GLY A 87 -4.78 -21.56 -20.70
CA GLY A 87 -5.08 -22.80 -21.42
C GLY A 87 -4.16 -23.92 -20.94
N THR A 88 -4.71 -25.02 -20.45
CA THR A 88 -3.92 -26.23 -20.18
C THR A 88 -4.01 -27.15 -21.39
N LYS A 89 -2.87 -27.42 -22.03
CA LYS A 89 -2.82 -28.33 -23.18
C LYS A 89 -2.95 -29.78 -22.68
N VAL A 90 -4.05 -30.41 -23.05
CA VAL A 90 -4.25 -31.87 -22.91
C VAL A 90 -4.06 -32.52 -24.29
N PRO A 91 -3.73 -33.83 -24.37
CA PRO A 91 -3.57 -34.49 -25.66
C PRO A 91 -4.84 -34.36 -26.53
N GLY A 92 -4.76 -33.55 -27.58
CA GLY A 92 -5.85 -33.30 -28.53
C GLY A 92 -6.70 -32.05 -28.25
N ASP A 93 -6.51 -31.32 -27.16
CA ASP A 93 -7.38 -30.19 -26.80
C ASP A 93 -6.68 -29.11 -25.92
N ILE A 94 -7.26 -27.92 -25.84
CA ILE A 94 -6.86 -26.86 -24.90
C ILE A 94 -8.03 -26.60 -23.97
N VAL A 95 -7.87 -26.97 -22.69
CA VAL A 95 -8.87 -26.67 -21.67
C VAL A 95 -8.61 -25.27 -21.13
N GLU A 96 -9.55 -24.36 -21.39
CA GLU A 96 -9.53 -23.03 -20.78
C GLU A 96 -9.84 -23.13 -19.28
N THR A 97 -9.01 -22.48 -18.48
CA THR A 97 -9.10 -22.38 -17.03
C THR A 97 -8.97 -20.90 -16.65
N HIS A 98 -9.74 -20.48 -15.66
CA HIS A 98 -9.64 -19.13 -15.10
C HIS A 98 -8.97 -19.20 -13.74
N THR A 99 -7.92 -18.42 -13.56
CA THR A 99 -7.24 -18.28 -12.26
C THR A 99 -7.28 -16.85 -11.79
N ASP A 100 -7.45 -16.69 -10.47
CA ASP A 100 -7.42 -15.40 -9.80
C ASP A 100 -5.96 -14.91 -9.71
N ASP A 101 -5.65 -13.79 -10.36
CA ASP A 101 -4.34 -13.14 -10.31
C ASP A 101 -4.45 -11.77 -9.65
N TRP A 102 -3.94 -11.66 -8.42
CA TRP A 102 -3.91 -10.39 -7.69
C TRP A 102 -2.67 -9.60 -8.09
N ILE A 103 -2.89 -8.37 -8.54
CA ILE A 103 -1.84 -7.42 -8.90
C ILE A 103 -1.65 -6.44 -7.72
N PRO A 104 -0.63 -6.61 -6.87
CA PRO A 104 -0.34 -5.69 -5.79
C PRO A 104 0.54 -4.53 -6.23
N VAL A 105 0.22 -3.32 -5.77
CA VAL A 105 1.09 -2.15 -5.85
C VAL A 105 1.44 -1.63 -4.47
N LEU A 106 2.74 -1.39 -4.24
CA LEU A 106 3.23 -0.79 -3.01
C LEU A 106 2.56 0.57 -2.81
N THR A 107 1.98 0.76 -1.63
CA THR A 107 1.26 1.98 -1.26
C THR A 107 1.75 2.47 0.09
N ILE A 108 2.14 3.74 0.14
CA ILE A 108 2.61 4.44 1.35
C ILE A 108 1.63 5.56 1.63
N ILE A 109 1.25 5.76 2.89
CA ILE A 109 0.31 6.80 3.28
C ILE A 109 0.94 7.65 4.37
N ASP A 110 0.95 8.97 4.17
CA ASP A 110 1.24 9.96 5.20
C ASP A 110 -0.07 10.39 5.87
N LEU A 111 -0.25 10.03 7.14
CA LEU A 111 -1.43 10.37 7.94
C LEU A 111 -1.39 11.81 8.48
N GLU A 112 -0.24 12.47 8.46
CA GLU A 112 -0.09 13.85 8.91
C GLU A 112 -0.43 14.82 7.78
N GLU A 113 0.23 14.66 6.64
CA GLU A 113 0.08 15.54 5.48
C GLU A 113 -1.00 15.08 4.47
N GLN A 114 -1.60 13.91 4.72
CA GLN A 114 -2.65 13.31 3.91
C GLN A 114 -2.23 13.00 2.46
N TYR A 115 -0.99 12.56 2.28
CA TYR A 115 -0.47 12.07 1.00
C TYR A 115 -0.59 10.55 0.87
N ILE A 116 -0.75 10.08 -0.36
CA ILE A 116 -0.68 8.66 -0.74
C ILE A 116 0.32 8.54 -1.88
N PHE A 117 1.30 7.66 -1.70
CA PHE A 117 2.30 7.32 -2.70
C PHE A 117 2.02 5.91 -3.20
N VAL A 118 1.79 5.75 -4.50
CA VAL A 118 1.51 4.45 -5.11
C VAL A 118 2.60 4.15 -6.13
N LYS A 119 3.28 3.02 -5.99
CA LYS A 119 4.23 2.57 -7.01
C LYS A 119 3.48 2.32 -8.31
N LYS A 120 3.96 2.93 -9.40
CA LYS A 120 3.32 2.79 -10.72
C LYS A 120 3.51 1.37 -11.24
N ASP A 121 2.40 0.73 -11.60
CA ASP A 121 2.39 -0.53 -12.33
C ASP A 121 1.24 -0.50 -13.34
N TRP A 122 1.59 -0.65 -14.62
CA TRP A 122 0.63 -0.60 -15.73
C TRP A 122 -0.44 -1.71 -15.63
N ARG A 123 -0.12 -2.82 -14.94
CA ARG A 123 -1.05 -3.94 -14.73
C ARG A 123 -2.16 -3.54 -13.75
N PHE A 124 -1.86 -2.69 -12.77
CA PHE A 124 -2.82 -2.20 -11.81
C PHE A 124 -3.81 -1.22 -12.48
N GLY A 125 -3.28 -0.27 -13.24
CA GLY A 125 -4.09 0.61 -14.08
C GLY A 125 -3.42 1.96 -14.37
N THR A 126 -4.17 2.85 -15.03
CA THR A 126 -3.74 4.24 -15.23
C THR A 126 -3.74 5.03 -13.91
N PRO A 127 -3.10 6.20 -13.84
CA PRO A 127 -3.17 7.08 -12.67
C PRO A 127 -4.59 7.39 -12.22
N GLU A 128 -5.50 7.66 -13.17
CA GLU A 128 -6.90 7.97 -12.91
C GLU A 128 -7.65 6.76 -12.35
N GLN A 129 -7.37 5.56 -12.88
CA GLN A 129 -7.93 4.31 -12.37
C GLN A 129 -7.43 4.04 -10.95
N THR A 130 -6.14 4.26 -10.69
CA THR A 130 -5.53 4.12 -9.36
C THR A 130 -6.20 5.06 -8.36
N MET A 131 -6.33 6.34 -8.71
CA MET A 131 -6.97 7.36 -7.90
C MET A 131 -8.42 7.00 -7.55
N ARG A 132 -9.21 6.58 -8.56
CA ARG A 132 -10.61 6.14 -8.35
C ARG A 132 -10.70 4.90 -7.48
N ALA A 133 -9.82 3.91 -7.67
CA ALA A 133 -9.79 2.69 -6.87
C ALA A 133 -9.50 3.01 -5.40
N LEU A 134 -8.48 3.82 -5.12
CA LEU A 134 -8.16 4.26 -3.77
C LEU A 134 -9.32 5.04 -3.13
N GLN A 135 -9.87 6.04 -3.83
CA GLN A 135 -11.01 6.80 -3.33
C GLN A 135 -12.20 5.89 -3.00
N SER A 136 -12.52 4.96 -3.89
CA SER A 136 -13.62 4.02 -3.70
C SER A 136 -13.41 3.12 -2.48
N GLY A 137 -12.19 2.60 -2.30
CA GLY A 137 -11.86 1.74 -1.16
C GLY A 137 -11.98 2.46 0.17
N LEU A 138 -11.56 3.72 0.22
CA LEU A 138 -11.57 4.54 1.43
C LEU A 138 -12.94 5.14 1.76
N ARG A 139 -13.79 5.39 0.76
CA ARG A 139 -15.03 6.17 0.91
C ARG A 139 -16.00 5.57 1.92
N GLU A 140 -16.38 4.32 1.75
CA GLU A 140 -17.48 3.75 2.53
C GLU A 140 -17.17 3.66 4.04
N PRO A 141 -15.98 3.18 4.49
CA PRO A 141 -15.66 3.13 5.92
C PRO A 141 -15.55 4.51 6.56
N VAL A 142 -15.00 5.49 5.84
CA VAL A 142 -14.86 6.86 6.32
C VAL A 142 -16.24 7.49 6.48
N LEU A 143 -17.11 7.32 5.46
CA LEU A 143 -18.47 7.83 5.49
C LEU A 143 -19.28 7.19 6.62
N ALA A 144 -19.25 5.87 6.73
CA ALA A 144 -20.00 5.13 7.74
C ALA A 144 -19.58 5.51 9.18
N LYS A 145 -18.29 5.73 9.42
CA LYS A 145 -17.79 6.02 10.77
C LYS A 145 -17.85 7.50 11.13
N TYR A 146 -17.58 8.39 10.18
CA TYR A 146 -17.35 9.81 10.48
C TYR A 146 -18.33 10.75 9.78
N ASN A 147 -19.22 10.26 8.91
CA ASN A 147 -20.09 11.09 8.08
C ASN A 147 -19.33 12.06 7.15
N HIS A 148 -18.18 11.61 6.64
CA HIS A 148 -17.35 12.38 5.71
C HIS A 148 -17.14 11.62 4.41
N ARG A 149 -17.19 12.33 3.29
CA ARG A 149 -16.67 11.81 2.02
C ARG A 149 -15.18 12.06 1.93
N ILE A 150 -14.48 11.08 1.38
CA ILE A 150 -13.08 11.20 1.02
C ILE A 150 -12.95 11.42 -0.48
N PHE A 151 -12.08 12.35 -0.84
CA PHE A 151 -11.66 12.62 -2.22
C PHE A 151 -10.18 12.32 -2.33
N VAL A 152 -9.77 11.68 -3.42
CA VAL A 152 -8.36 11.41 -3.72
C VAL A 152 -8.05 12.07 -5.04
N GLU A 153 -7.03 12.91 -5.06
CA GLU A 153 -6.68 13.74 -6.20
C GLU A 153 -5.18 13.64 -6.49
N GLY A 154 -4.80 13.71 -7.76
CA GLY A 154 -3.40 13.83 -8.14
C GLY A 154 -2.85 15.19 -7.74
N THR A 155 -1.69 15.23 -7.08
CA THR A 155 -1.00 16.50 -6.82
C THR A 155 -0.23 16.95 -8.06
N SER A 156 -0.53 18.16 -8.54
CA SER A 156 0.21 18.86 -9.59
C SER A 156 1.51 19.49 -9.07
N SER A 157 1.67 19.59 -7.74
CA SER A 157 2.90 20.03 -7.07
C SER A 157 3.96 18.93 -7.16
N LYS A 158 4.50 18.74 -8.37
CA LYS A 158 5.75 18.01 -8.58
C LYS A 158 6.85 18.67 -7.73
N GLU A 159 6.85 19.98 -7.60
CA GLU A 159 7.97 20.71 -7.01
C GLU A 159 8.17 20.46 -5.52
N HIS A 160 7.13 20.40 -4.68
CA HIS A 160 7.34 20.28 -3.23
C HIS A 160 7.78 18.88 -2.80
N PHE A 161 7.19 17.83 -3.38
CA PHE A 161 7.60 16.45 -3.11
C PHE A 161 8.97 16.14 -3.69
N TRP A 162 9.24 16.52 -4.95
CA TRP A 162 10.56 16.29 -5.56
C TRP A 162 11.64 17.16 -4.94
N ARG A 163 11.31 18.35 -4.41
CA ARG A 163 12.25 19.13 -3.61
C ARG A 163 12.66 18.37 -2.35
N ILE A 164 11.71 17.87 -1.56
CA ILE A 164 12.01 17.01 -0.39
C ILE A 164 12.85 15.80 -0.84
N VAL A 165 12.44 15.08 -1.89
CA VAL A 165 13.16 13.91 -2.39
C VAL A 165 14.57 14.26 -2.92
N SER A 166 14.76 15.42 -3.54
CA SER A 166 16.04 15.89 -4.10
C SER A 166 17.01 16.46 -3.07
N GLU A 167 16.48 17.00 -1.97
CA GLU A 167 17.28 17.51 -0.85
C GLU A 167 17.88 16.37 -0.01
N HIS A 168 17.35 15.15 -0.12
CA HIS A 168 17.83 13.98 0.60
C HIS A 168 18.83 13.18 -0.23
N ARG A 169 20.12 13.26 0.16
CA ARG A 169 21.29 12.83 -0.63
C ARG A 169 21.48 11.32 -0.84
N ARG A 170 20.57 10.43 -0.42
CA ARG A 170 20.76 8.96 -0.50
C ARG A 170 19.45 8.22 -0.74
N PHE A 171 19.22 7.80 -1.98
CA PHE A 171 18.19 6.81 -2.31
C PHE A 171 18.70 5.42 -1.96
N TYR A 172 18.04 4.72 -1.03
CA TYR A 172 18.18 3.27 -0.95
C TYR A 172 17.20 2.64 -1.94
N ARG A 173 17.74 1.88 -2.90
CA ARG A 173 16.99 0.88 -3.67
C ARG A 173 16.54 -0.19 -2.68
N LEU A 174 15.28 -0.10 -2.22
CA LEU A 174 14.68 -1.13 -1.37
C LEU A 174 14.22 -2.30 -2.26
N GLU A 175 15.12 -3.22 -2.55
CA GLU A 175 14.78 -4.51 -3.16
C GLU A 175 14.41 -5.52 -2.08
N LEU A 176 13.11 -5.65 -1.81
CA LEU A 176 12.59 -6.78 -1.06
C LEU A 176 12.40 -7.96 -2.01
N ASN A 177 13.44 -8.80 -2.13
CA ASN A 177 13.31 -10.12 -2.72
C ASN A 177 12.57 -11.04 -1.73
N LEU A 178 11.25 -11.12 -1.87
CA LEU A 178 10.47 -12.18 -1.25
C LEU A 178 10.73 -13.48 -2.01
N ILE A 179 11.66 -14.29 -1.50
CA ILE A 179 11.81 -15.68 -1.93
C ILE A 179 10.58 -16.41 -1.39
N SER A 180 9.65 -16.77 -2.28
CA SER A 180 8.57 -17.68 -1.92
C SER A 180 9.17 -19.05 -1.59
N PRO A 181 8.97 -19.61 -0.39
CA PRO A 181 9.07 -21.05 -0.24
C PRO A 181 7.87 -21.62 -1.01
N ASN A 182 8.14 -22.46 -2.01
CA ASN A 182 7.18 -23.20 -2.80
C ASN A 182 5.86 -23.45 -2.03
N ILE A 183 4.79 -22.79 -2.48
CA ILE A 183 3.42 -23.09 -2.04
C ILE A 183 3.00 -24.34 -2.81
N LEU A 184 3.46 -25.50 -2.36
CA LEU A 184 2.94 -26.83 -2.64
C LEU A 184 3.67 -27.78 -1.69
N GLU A 185 3.29 -27.74 -0.40
CA GLU A 185 3.11 -28.90 0.47
C GLU A 185 3.06 -28.50 1.97
N THR A 186 1.97 -28.91 2.62
CA THR A 186 1.82 -29.17 4.07
C THR A 186 1.57 -27.98 5.02
N ASN A 187 0.28 -27.81 5.33
CA ASN A 187 -0.39 -26.80 6.15
C ASN A 187 -0.05 -26.81 7.67
N LEU A 188 1.11 -27.32 8.08
CA LEU A 188 1.56 -27.30 9.49
C LEU A 188 2.91 -26.57 9.65
N ARG A 189 3.88 -26.86 8.77
CA ARG A 189 5.22 -26.25 8.81
C ARG A 189 5.24 -24.76 8.48
N ALA A 190 4.28 -24.26 7.69
CA ALA A 190 4.19 -22.84 7.36
C ALA A 190 3.87 -21.97 8.59
N ARG A 191 3.08 -22.49 9.55
CA ARG A 191 2.79 -21.79 10.80
C ARG A 191 3.97 -21.84 11.77
N GLU A 192 4.69 -22.97 11.83
CA GLU A 192 5.93 -23.09 12.63
C GLU A 192 7.06 -22.21 12.08
N ALA A 193 7.21 -22.11 10.75
CA ALA A 193 8.18 -21.22 10.11
C ALA A 193 7.86 -19.74 10.34
N LEU A 194 6.58 -19.36 10.39
CA LEU A 194 6.14 -17.99 10.70
C LEU A 194 6.37 -17.63 12.18
N ALA A 195 6.24 -18.61 13.08
CA ALA A 195 6.55 -18.46 14.50
C ALA A 195 8.06 -18.33 14.73
N ALA A 196 8.87 -19.18 14.07
CA ALA A 196 10.33 -19.10 14.10
C ALA A 196 10.84 -17.75 13.55
N LEU A 197 10.26 -17.24 12.46
CA LEU A 197 10.62 -15.92 11.89
C LEU A 197 10.31 -14.75 12.83
N LYS A 198 9.27 -14.85 13.67
CA LYS A 198 8.96 -13.86 14.70
C LYS A 198 9.93 -13.90 15.87
N GLU A 199 10.50 -15.07 16.17
CA GLU A 199 11.42 -15.28 17.28
C GLU A 199 12.86 -14.84 16.95
N THR A 200 13.29 -14.96 15.69
CA THR A 200 14.64 -14.57 15.24
C THR A 200 14.79 -13.09 14.87
N LEU A 201 13.71 -12.30 14.92
CA LEU A 201 13.72 -10.86 14.65
C LEU A 201 14.24 -10.05 15.87
N ILE A 202 15.34 -10.50 16.47
CA ILE A 202 16.25 -9.64 17.25
C ILE A 202 17.35 -9.23 16.28
N ILE A 203 17.09 -8.16 15.52
CA ILE A 203 18.10 -7.60 14.62
C ILE A 203 19.04 -6.72 15.45
N SER A 204 20.14 -7.34 15.88
CA SER A 204 21.36 -6.64 16.31
C SER A 204 22.23 -6.43 15.07
N PHE A 205 22.63 -5.20 14.76
CA PHE A 205 23.68 -4.96 13.77
C PHE A 205 24.90 -4.33 14.44
N ALA A 206 25.92 -5.16 14.63
CA ALA A 206 27.27 -4.75 14.98
C ALA A 206 28.00 -4.22 13.73
N TYR A 207 28.60 -3.05 13.88
CA TYR A 207 29.43 -2.39 12.88
C TYR A 207 30.84 -2.97 12.86
N ARG A 208 31.38 -3.31 11.67
CA ARG A 208 32.83 -3.48 11.45
C ARG A 208 33.32 -2.34 10.53
N PRO A 209 34.23 -1.47 10.99
CA PRO A 209 34.86 -0.49 10.12
C PRO A 209 35.95 -1.18 9.29
N THR A 210 35.87 -1.06 7.97
CA THR A 210 37.06 -1.22 7.12
C THR A 210 37.78 0.12 7.11
N GLY A 211 38.92 0.16 7.78
CA GLY A 211 39.78 1.33 7.89
C GLY A 211 40.35 1.76 6.53
N GLY A 212 40.44 3.07 6.34
CA GLY A 212 41.42 3.68 5.46
C GLY A 212 42.56 4.21 6.33
N SER A 213 43.77 3.76 6.05
CA SER A 213 45.00 4.43 6.49
C SER A 213 45.53 5.26 5.33
N VAL A 214 45.74 6.54 5.64
CA VAL A 214 46.58 7.61 5.06
C VAL A 214 47.13 7.40 3.66
#